data_AF-A0A9N9DYJ9-F1
#
_entry.id   AF-A0A9N9DYJ9-F1
#
_cell.length_a   1.000
_cell.length_b   1.000
_cell.length_c   1.000
_cell.angle_alpha   90.00
_cell.angle_beta   90.00
_cell.angle_gamma   90.00
#
_symmetry.space_group_name_H-M   'P 1'
#
loop_
_entity.id
_entity.type
_entity.pdbx_description
1 polymer ?
#
loop_
_entity_poly.entity_id
_entity_poly.type
_entity_poly.pdbx_seq_one_letter_code
_entity_poly.pdbx_strand_id
1 'polypeptide(L)' 'EARVCLKPGANEEGYWTAAHLIEQAKHKAIPTFEALFPNCVAEFVFDNSSNHTAFAPDALVAKRMNTGSGGNTPKMRDTF' A
#
# COMPACT_ATOMS: atom_id res chain seq x y z
N GLU A 1 21.33 -0.03 1.49
CA GLU A 1 20.53 -1.20 1.90
C GLU A 1 19.08 -1.04 1.43
N ALA A 2 18.46 -2.10 0.92
CA ALA A 2 17.10 -2.10 0.36
C ALA A 2 16.03 -2.66 1.32
N ARG A 3 16.28 -2.62 2.64
CA ARG A 3 15.37 -3.15 3.67
C ARG A 3 14.89 -2.07 4.63
N VAL A 4 13.75 -2.33 5.25
CA VAL A 4 13.21 -1.57 6.39
C VAL A 4 12.90 -2.58 7.50
N CYS A 5 13.40 -2.32 8.71
CA CYS A 5 13.12 -3.17 9.87
C CYS A 5 11.97 -2.56 10.67
N LEU A 6 10.88 -3.31 10.83
CA LEU A 6 9.79 -2.95 11.72
C LEU A 6 10.00 -3.55 13.11
N LYS A 7 9.61 -2.82 14.15
CA LYS A 7 9.59 -3.31 15.53
C LYS A 7 8.14 -3.59 15.91
N PRO A 8 7.74 -4.85 16.15
CA PRO A 8 6.38 -5.15 16.58
C PRO A 8 6.11 -4.61 17.99
N GLY A 9 4.86 -4.21 18.23
CA GLY A 9 4.34 -3.65 19.47
C GLY A 9 2.90 -4.11 19.75
N ALA A 10 2.22 -3.45 20.69
CA ALA A 10 0.84 -3.83 21.06
C ALA A 10 -0.18 -3.34 20.00
N ASN A 11 -1.31 -4.05 19.85
CA ASN A 11 -2.41 -3.65 18.95
C ASN A 11 -1.98 -3.38 17.50
N GLU A 12 -1.29 -4.34 16.87
CA GLU A 12 -0.79 -4.22 15.49
C GLU A 12 0.28 -3.12 15.28
N GLU A 13 0.77 -2.50 16.36
CA GLU A 13 1.89 -1.59 16.29
C GLU A 13 3.10 -2.31 15.66
N GLY A 14 3.69 -1.67 14.64
CA GLY A 14 4.81 -2.27 13.90
C GLY A 14 4.44 -3.40 12.94
N TYR A 15 3.16 -3.63 12.65
CA TYR A 15 2.76 -4.55 11.58
C TYR A 15 3.12 -3.99 10.21
N TRP A 16 3.47 -4.88 9.28
CA TRP A 16 3.72 -4.51 7.90
C TRP A 16 2.41 -4.16 7.20
N THR A 17 2.37 -3.01 6.52
CA THR A 17 1.18 -2.51 5.83
C THR A 17 1.50 -2.25 4.36
N ALA A 18 0.48 -2.08 3.53
CA ALA A 18 0.69 -1.67 2.13
C ALA A 18 1.41 -0.31 2.02
N ALA A 19 1.21 0.60 2.98
CA ALA A 19 1.92 1.87 2.99
C ALA A 19 3.43 1.64 3.15
N HIS A 20 3.83 0.76 4.07
CA HIS A 20 5.23 0.37 4.25
C HIS A 20 5.85 -0.23 2.97
N LEU A 21 5.09 -1.07 2.26
CA LEU A 21 5.51 -1.59 0.95
C LEU A 21 5.73 -0.49 -0.09
N ILE A 22 4.75 0.41 -0.23
CA ILE A 22 4.81 1.50 -1.19
C ILE A 22 6.04 2.39 -0.91
N GLU A 23 6.27 2.72 0.36
CA GLU A 23 7.43 3.51 0.78
C GLU A 23 8.76 2.77 0.51
N GLN A 24 8.86 1.48 0.85
CA GLN A 24 10.05 0.69 0.57
C GLN A 24 10.33 0.60 -0.94
N ALA A 25 9.31 0.34 -1.74
CA ALA A 25 9.44 0.24 -3.19
C ALA A 25 9.94 1.57 -3.78
N LYS A 26 9.25 2.68 -3.45
CA LYS A 26 9.56 4.02 -3.97
C LYS A 26 10.91 4.55 -3.51
N HIS A 27 11.26 4.39 -2.23
CA HIS A 27 12.41 5.10 -1.65
C HIS A 27 13.64 4.22 -1.47
N LYS A 28 13.53 2.89 -1.60
CA LYS A 28 14.66 1.98 -1.44
C LYS A 28 14.87 1.11 -2.68
N ALA A 29 13.85 0.34 -3.10
CA ALA A 29 14.02 -0.66 -4.14
C ALA A 29 14.28 -0.04 -5.53
N ILE A 30 13.41 0.88 -5.97
CA ILE A 30 13.54 1.52 -7.28
C ILE A 30 14.85 2.31 -7.41
N PRO A 31 15.23 3.22 -6.48
CA PRO A 31 16.48 3.96 -6.61
C PRO A 31 17.72 3.06 -6.59
N THR A 32 17.68 1.97 -5.81
CA THR A 32 18.78 0.99 -5.80
C THR A 32 18.90 0.29 -7.15
N PHE A 33 17.78 -0.10 -7.76
CA PHE A 33 17.78 -0.71 -9.09
C PHE A 33 18.29 0.26 -10.17
N GLU A 34 17.76 1.47 -10.21
CA GLU A 34 18.14 2.49 -11.21
C GLU A 34 19.63 2.82 -11.14
N ALA A 35 20.22 2.87 -9.94
CA ALA A 35 21.65 3.11 -9.75
C ALA A 35 22.53 1.94 -10.22
N LEU A 36 22.07 0.70 -10.06
CA LEU A 36 22.83 -0.51 -10.42
C LEU A 36 22.65 -0.90 -11.89
N PHE A 37 21.50 -0.56 -12.49
CA PHE A 37 21.09 -1.00 -13.83
C PHE A 37 20.48 0.15 -14.65
N PRO A 38 21.24 1.22 -14.97
CA PRO A 38 20.70 2.47 -15.51
C PRO A 38 20.01 2.36 -16.88
N ASN A 39 20.21 1.27 -17.62
CA ASN A 39 19.62 1.04 -18.94
C ASN A 39 18.69 -0.19 -18.98
N CYS A 40 18.26 -0.68 -17.82
CA CYS A 40 17.37 -1.82 -17.71
C CYS A 40 15.99 -1.39 -17.21
N VAL A 41 14.98 -2.18 -17.51
CA VAL A 41 13.64 -2.05 -16.94
C VAL A 41 13.48 -3.12 -15.86
N ALA A 42 13.01 -2.72 -14.68
CA ALA A 42 12.66 -3.65 -13.61
C ALA A 42 11.17 -4.00 -13.66
N GLU A 43 10.87 -5.27 -13.46
CA GLU A 43 9.53 -5.76 -13.14
C GLU A 43 9.48 -6.13 -11.65
N PHE A 44 8.57 -5.52 -10.90
CA PHE A 44 8.34 -5.83 -9.49
C PHE A 44 7.02 -6.59 -9.35
N VAL A 45 7.10 -7.89 -9.03
CA VAL A 45 5.94 -8.75 -8.83
C VAL A 45 5.76 -9.00 -7.34
N PHE A 46 4.56 -8.75 -6.84
CA PHE A 46 4.19 -8.98 -5.44
C PHE A 46 3.21 -10.14 -5.33
N ASP A 47 3.25 -10.85 -4.21
CA ASP A 47 2.24 -11.86 -3.92
C ASP A 47 0.89 -11.19 -3.56
N ASN A 48 -0.20 -11.96 -3.56
CA ASN A 48 -1.51 -11.45 -3.14
C ASN A 48 -1.73 -11.66 -1.64
N SER A 49 -0.72 -11.36 -0.82
CA SER A 49 -0.90 -11.37 0.64
C SER A 49 -1.96 -10.34 1.04
N SER A 50 -2.68 -10.59 2.14
CA SER A 50 -3.73 -9.68 2.64
C SER A 50 -3.21 -8.26 2.86
N ASN A 51 -1.92 -8.10 3.15
CA ASN A 51 -1.27 -6.82 3.33
C ASN A 51 -1.16 -6.00 2.03
N HIS A 52 -1.38 -6.61 0.86
CA HIS A 52 -1.43 -5.94 -0.45
C HIS A 52 -2.85 -5.52 -0.87
N THR A 53 -3.89 -5.86 -0.09
CA THR A 53 -5.29 -5.46 -0.39
C THR A 53 -5.60 -4.02 0.04
N ALA A 54 -4.68 -3.10 -0.20
CA ALA A 54 -4.89 -1.70 0.12
C ALA A 54 -5.68 -0.99 -0.98
N PHE A 55 -6.75 -0.34 -0.53
CA PHE A 55 -7.50 0.61 -1.33
C PHE A 55 -6.97 2.02 -1.09
N ALA A 56 -7.06 2.89 -2.09
CA ALA A 56 -6.84 4.31 -1.87
C ALA A 56 -7.76 4.83 -0.73
N PRO A 57 -7.35 5.88 0.00
CA PRO A 57 -8.16 6.43 1.09
C PRO A 57 -9.58 6.80 0.66
N ASP A 58 -9.72 7.25 -0.58
CA ASP A 58 -10.96 7.69 -1.21
C ASP A 58 -11.55 6.66 -2.20
N ALA A 59 -10.99 5.45 -2.30
CA ALA A 59 -11.50 4.46 -3.25
C ALA A 59 -12.96 4.08 -2.92
N LEU A 60 -13.77 3.90 -3.96
CA LEU A 60 -15.12 3.36 -3.85
C LEU A 60 -15.06 1.88 -3.44
N VAL A 61 -15.39 1.59 -2.19
CA VAL A 61 -15.35 0.24 -1.61
C VAL A 61 -16.72 -0.07 -1.04
N ALA A 62 -17.42 -1.07 -1.59
CA ALA A 62 -18.76 -1.46 -1.16
C ALA A 62 -18.85 -1.75 0.35
N LYS A 63 -17.81 -2.35 0.94
CA LYS A 63 -17.72 -2.62 2.39
C LYS A 63 -17.68 -1.34 3.25
N ARG A 64 -17.30 -0.20 2.66
CA ARG A 64 -17.27 1.13 3.31
C ARG A 64 -18.54 1.96 3.04
N MET A 65 -19.46 1.45 2.22
CA MET A 65 -20.73 2.13 1.92
C MET A 65 -21.77 1.78 2.97
N ASN A 66 -22.67 2.72 3.25
CA ASN A 66 -23.83 2.44 4.09
C ASN A 66 -24.84 1.57 3.34
N THR A 67 -25.42 0.62 4.04
CA THR A 67 -26.47 -0.26 3.50
C THR A 67 -27.86 0.41 3.48
N GLY A 68 -28.02 1.55 4.16
CA GLY A 68 -29.27 2.30 4.25
C GLY A 68 -29.05 3.81 4.15
N SER A 69 -30.15 4.56 4.19
CA SER A 69 -30.12 6.02 4.12
C SER A 69 -29.59 6.67 5.41
N GLY A 70 -28.74 7.69 5.28
CA GLY A 70 -28.16 8.42 6.41
C GLY A 70 -26.86 7.79 6.94
N GLY A 71 -26.34 8.33 8.04
CA GLY A 71 -25.10 7.86 8.68
C GLY A 71 -23.81 8.47 8.12
N ASN A 72 -22.70 8.28 8.84
CA ASN A 72 -21.38 8.76 8.42
C ASN A 72 -20.79 7.81 7.37
N THR A 73 -20.75 8.24 6.10
CA THR A 73 -20.07 7.50 5.02
C THR A 73 -18.79 8.25 4.64
N PRO A 74 -17.65 7.57 4.43
CA PRO A 74 -16.46 8.23 3.91
C PRO A 74 -16.72 8.81 2.50
N LYS A 75 -16.11 9.96 2.20
CA LYS A 75 -16.13 10.53 0.84
C LYS A 75 -15.30 9.63 -0.07
N MET A 76 -15.96 8.97 -1.01
CA MET A 76 -15.33 8.10 -2.00
C MET A 76 -15.40 8.73 -3.39
N ARG A 77 -14.34 8.57 -4.20
CA ARG A 77 -14.28 9.06 -5.58
C ARG A 77 -15.02 8.11 -6.53
N ASP A 78 -15.60 8.70 -7.56
CA ASP A 78 -16.20 7.94 -8.65
C ASP A 78 -15.12 7.19 -9.46
N THR A 79 -15.53 6.17 -10.19
CA THR A 79 -14.65 5.31 -11.00
C THR A 79 -14.58 5.70 -12.47
N PHE A 80 -15.25 6.79 -12.86
CA PHE A 80 -15.31 7.30 -14.24
C PHE A 80 -14.36 8.49 -14.47
#